data_AF-A0A9D5DTJ8-F1
#
_entry.id   AF-A0A9D5DTJ8-F1
#
_cell.length_a   1.000
_cell.length_b   1.000
_cell.length_c   1.000
_cell.angle_alpha   90.00
_cell.angle_beta   90.00
_cell.angle_gamma   90.00
#
_symmetry.space_group_name_H-M   'P 1'
#
loop_
_entity.id
_entity.type
_entity.pdbx_description
1 polymer ?
#
loop_
_entity_poly.entity_id
_entity_poly.type
_entity_poly.pdbx_seq_one_letter_code
_entity_poly.pdbx_strand_id
1 'polypeptide(L)'
;MTTNQKKERPSLVMMIYMWIFILVALVNLVGIASQNLYQSIFPFFIVSLLNIVLAALLILHALKTSDSRERRLAIIYLIGIGFIAAVTFFRYLFMQA
;
A
#
# COMPACT_ATOMS: atom_id res chain seq x y z
N MET A 1 20.77 1.16 34.39
CA MET A 1 21.14 1.78 33.10
C MET A 1 19.89 1.81 32.21
N THR A 2 19.20 2.96 32.14
CA THR A 2 18.12 3.15 31.18
C THR A 2 18.75 3.51 29.84
N THR A 3 18.96 2.52 28.99
CA THR A 3 19.33 2.75 27.59
C THR A 3 18.21 3.56 26.95
N ASN A 4 18.43 4.87 26.81
CA ASN A 4 17.68 5.73 25.92
C ASN A 4 17.89 5.18 24.51
N GLN A 5 17.08 4.18 24.13
CA GLN A 5 16.94 3.76 22.75
C GLN A 5 16.33 4.95 22.01
N LYS A 6 17.20 5.82 21.49
CA LYS A 6 16.81 6.81 20.48
C LYS A 6 15.99 6.04 19.47
N LYS A 7 14.69 6.35 19.36
CA LYS A 7 13.83 5.80 18.30
C LYS A 7 14.53 6.09 16.99
N GLU A 8 15.21 5.10 16.43
CA GLU A 8 15.83 5.20 15.12
C GLU A 8 14.70 5.56 14.16
N ARG A 9 14.84 6.74 13.57
CA ARG A 9 13.85 7.27 12.63
C ARG A 9 13.93 6.39 11.38
N PRO A 10 12.78 6.05 10.77
CA PRO A 10 12.80 5.28 9.53
C PRO A 10 13.66 6.00 8.48
N SER A 11 14.34 5.24 7.61
CA SER A 11 15.12 5.83 6.53
C SER A 11 14.27 6.70 5.62
N LEU A 12 14.91 7.64 4.91
CA LEU A 12 14.23 8.51 3.95
C LEU A 12 13.45 7.69 2.90
N VAL A 13 14.02 6.58 2.43
CA VAL A 13 13.38 5.67 1.47
C VAL A 13 12.12 5.07 2.07
N MET A 14 12.18 4.59 3.32
CA MET A 14 11.00 4.07 4.01
C MET A 14 9.92 5.15 4.22
N MET A 15 10.32 6.38 4.53
CA MET A 15 9.39 7.51 4.64
C MET A 15 8.70 7.80 3.30
N ILE A 16 9.42 7.74 2.18
CA ILE A 16 8.81 7.89 0.84
C ILE A 16 7.78 6.78 0.62
N TYR A 17 8.12 5.52 0.90
CA TYR A 17 7.17 4.41 0.74
C TYR A 17 5.93 4.54 1.64
N MET A 18 6.08 5.09 2.85
CA MET A 18 4.94 5.41 3.70
C MET A 18 4.00 6.43 3.05
N TRP A 19 4.53 7.51 2.49
CA TRP A 19 3.71 8.51 1.82
C TRP A 19 3.04 7.98 0.56
N ILE A 20 3.76 7.19 -0.25
CA ILE A 20 3.18 6.55 -1.44
C ILE A 20 2.06 5.58 -1.00
N PHE A 21 2.28 4.81 0.08
CA PHE A 21 1.24 3.94 0.63
C PHE A 21 -0.01 4.71 1.04
N ILE A 22 0.15 5.83 1.76
CA ILE A 22 -0.99 6.67 2.17
C ILE A 22 -1.74 7.19 0.94
N LEU A 23 -1.03 7.68 -0.09
CA LEU A 23 -1.65 8.15 -1.32
C LEU A 23 -2.43 7.04 -2.04
N VAL A 24 -1.82 5.87 -2.20
CA VAL A 24 -2.48 4.72 -2.84
C VAL A 24 -3.70 4.26 -2.02
N ALA A 25 -3.59 4.22 -0.70
CA ALA A 25 -4.71 3.89 0.18
C ALA A 25 -5.86 4.90 0.03
N LEU A 26 -5.59 6.19 -0.03
CA LEU A 26 -6.59 7.23 -0.27
C LEU A 26 -7.28 7.06 -1.62
N VAL A 27 -6.53 6.79 -2.69
CA VAL A 27 -7.10 6.53 -4.02
C VAL A 27 -8.02 5.32 -3.99
N ASN A 28 -7.62 4.23 -3.33
CA ASN A 28 -8.48 3.06 -3.16
C ASN A 28 -9.73 3.38 -2.34
N LEU A 29 -9.62 4.13 -1.24
CA LEU A 29 -10.78 4.53 -0.43
C LEU A 29 -11.79 5.36 -1.23
N VAL A 30 -11.30 6.33 -2.02
CA VAL A 30 -12.15 7.13 -2.92
C VAL A 30 -12.83 6.22 -3.95
N GLY A 31 -12.10 5.27 -4.52
CA GLY A 31 -12.66 4.31 -5.45
C GLY A 31 -13.71 3.40 -4.83
N ILE A 32 -13.48 2.90 -3.61
CA ILE A 32 -14.43 2.06 -2.87
C ILE A 32 -15.72 2.82 -2.56
N ALA A 33 -15.59 4.06 -2.08
CA ALA A 33 -16.72 4.92 -1.71
C ALA A 33 -17.50 5.45 -2.92
N SER A 34 -16.84 5.57 -4.09
CA SER A 34 -17.50 6.09 -5.28
C SER A 34 -18.47 5.08 -5.89
N GLN A 35 -19.61 5.58 -6.36
CA GLN A 35 -20.60 4.80 -7.11
C GLN A 35 -20.34 4.77 -8.61
N ASN A 36 -19.50 5.68 -9.12
CA ASN A 36 -19.27 5.86 -10.55
C ASN A 36 -17.87 5.39 -10.99
N LEU A 37 -16.89 5.40 -10.07
CA LEU A 37 -15.48 5.26 -10.43
C LEU A 37 -15.14 3.87 -10.98
N TYR A 38 -15.81 2.80 -10.51
CA TYR A 38 -15.59 1.45 -11.05
C TYR A 38 -16.75 0.88 -11.87
N GLN A 39 -17.66 1.73 -12.35
CA GLN A 39 -18.59 1.32 -13.41
C GLN A 39 -17.82 0.97 -14.70
N SER A 40 -16.75 1.72 -14.98
CA SER A 40 -15.81 1.40 -16.07
C SER A 40 -14.63 0.58 -15.54
N ILE A 41 -14.13 -0.32 -16.39
CA ILE A 41 -12.92 -1.11 -16.11
C ILE A 41 -11.66 -0.25 -16.05
N PHE A 42 -11.64 0.89 -16.74
CA PHE A 42 -10.42 1.69 -16.90
C PHE A 42 -9.91 2.30 -15.58
N PRO A 43 -10.74 2.97 -14.75
CA PRO A 43 -10.27 3.46 -13.46
C PRO A 43 -9.91 2.33 -12.49
N PHE A 44 -10.64 1.20 -12.51
CA PHE A 44 -10.29 0.02 -11.72
C PHE A 44 -8.89 -0.51 -12.10
N PHE A 45 -8.59 -0.59 -13.40
CA PHE A 45 -7.28 -1.00 -13.90
C PHE A 45 -6.16 -0.07 -13.42
N ILE A 46 -6.36 1.25 -13.48
CA ILE A 46 -5.36 2.22 -12.99
C ILE A 46 -5.08 2.03 -11.50
N VAL A 47 -6.14 1.93 -10.68
CA VAL A 47 -5.97 1.73 -9.22
C VAL A 47 -5.28 0.40 -8.93
N SER A 48 -5.63 -0.66 -9.65
CA SER A 48 -4.97 -1.96 -9.53
C SER A 48 -3.50 -1.91 -9.90
N LEU A 49 -3.15 -1.19 -10.98
CA LEU A 49 -1.77 -1.00 -11.39
C LEU A 49 -0.96 -0.25 -10.33
N LEU A 50 -1.53 0.79 -9.71
CA LEU A 50 -0.88 1.51 -8.60
C LEU A 50 -0.62 0.59 -7.40
N ASN A 51 -1.59 -0.26 -7.04
CA ASN A 51 -1.43 -1.25 -5.97
C ASN A 51 -0.29 -2.23 -6.29
N ILE A 52 -0.22 -2.74 -7.52
CA ILE A 52 0.82 -3.68 -7.97
C ILE A 52 2.20 -3.02 -7.93
N VAL A 53 2.33 -1.79 -8.47
CA VAL A 53 3.60 -1.05 -8.47
C VAL A 53 4.08 -0.82 -7.03
N LEU A 54 3.20 -0.37 -6.14
CA LEU A 54 3.58 -0.15 -4.75
C LEU A 54 3.97 -1.47 -4.04
N ALA A 55 3.23 -2.56 -4.28
CA ALA A 55 3.59 -3.86 -3.74
C ALA A 55 4.97 -4.32 -4.25
N ALA A 56 5.26 -4.15 -5.54
CA ALA A 56 6.56 -4.47 -6.10
C ALA A 56 7.70 -3.67 -5.46
N LEU A 57 7.50 -2.37 -5.24
CA LEU A 57 8.47 -1.50 -4.56
C LEU A 57 8.72 -1.95 -3.11
N LEU A 58 7.67 -2.27 -2.37
CA LEU A 58 7.78 -2.74 -0.99
C LEU A 58 8.44 -4.12 -0.89
N ILE A 59 8.15 -5.05 -1.82
CA ILE A 59 8.83 -6.35 -1.91
C ILE A 59 10.33 -6.13 -2.18
N LEU A 60 10.67 -5.31 -3.18
CA LEU A 60 12.07 -5.01 -3.52
C LEU A 60 12.80 -4.42 -2.30
N HIS A 61 12.17 -3.50 -1.57
CA HIS A 61 12.75 -2.90 -0.37
C HIS A 61 12.91 -3.93 0.76
N ALA A 62 11.90 -4.76 1.02
CA ALA A 62 11.94 -5.80 2.04
C ALA A 62 13.06 -6.83 1.78
N LEU A 63 13.33 -7.13 0.51
CA LEU A 63 14.40 -8.05 0.10
C LEU A 63 15.80 -7.41 0.17
N LYS A 64 15.92 -6.10 -0.08
CA LYS A 64 17.21 -5.40 -0.11
C LYS A 64 17.65 -4.81 1.23
N THR A 65 16.71 -4.50 2.13
CA THR A 65 17.05 -3.88 3.41
C THR A 65 17.66 -4.90 4.38
N SER A 66 18.78 -4.54 5.01
CA SER A 66 19.42 -5.32 6.06
C SER A 66 18.81 -5.07 7.45
N ASP A 67 18.04 -3.98 7.60
CA ASP A 67 17.35 -3.65 8.84
C ASP A 67 16.07 -4.50 9.00
N SER A 68 16.08 -5.34 10.04
CA SER A 68 14.92 -6.18 10.41
C SER A 68 13.64 -5.39 10.70
N ARG A 69 13.76 -4.16 11.21
CA ARG A 69 12.63 -3.28 11.54
C ARG A 69 12.01 -2.70 10.27
N GLU A 70 12.81 -2.19 9.34
CA GLU A 70 12.33 -1.70 8.05
C GLU A 70 11.71 -2.82 7.23
N ARG A 71 12.34 -3.99 7.20
CA ARG A 71 11.77 -5.18 6.55
C ARG A 71 10.39 -5.53 7.13
N ARG A 72 10.27 -5.53 8.46
CA ARG A 72 8.98 -5.79 9.13
C ARG A 72 7.92 -4.75 8.76
N LEU A 73 8.28 -3.46 8.70
CA LEU A 73 7.36 -2.40 8.28
C LEU A 73 6.91 -2.57 6.82
N ALA A 74 7.84 -2.91 5.91
CA ALA A 74 7.51 -3.16 4.52
C ALA A 74 6.54 -4.34 4.36
N ILE A 75 6.74 -5.42 5.13
CA ILE A 75 5.81 -6.57 5.17
C ILE A 75 4.43 -6.15 5.69
N ILE A 76 4.36 -5.33 6.74
CA ILE A 76 3.08 -4.82 7.26
C ILE A 76 2.34 -4.01 6.18
N TYR A 77 3.04 -3.14 5.45
CA TYR A 77 2.42 -2.37 4.36
C TYR A 77 2.02 -3.24 3.17
N LEU A 78 2.77 -4.31 2.87
CA LEU A 78 2.36 -5.29 1.86
C LEU A 78 1.05 -5.97 2.23
N ILE A 79 0.89 -6.40 3.48
CA ILE A 79 -0.36 -6.99 3.96
C ILE A 79 -1.50 -5.97 3.85
N GLY A 80 -1.25 -4.72 4.24
CA GLY A 80 -2.21 -3.62 4.13
C GLY A 80 -2.68 -3.39 2.69
N ILE A 81 -1.76 -3.33 1.71
CA ILE A 81 -2.11 -3.20 0.29
C ILE A 81 -2.88 -4.42 -0.18
N GLY A 82 -2.48 -5.63 0.20
CA GLY A 82 -3.18 -6.85 -0.16
C GLY A 82 -4.65 -6.81 0.27
N PHE A 83 -4.90 -6.38 1.51
CA PHE A 83 -6.26 -6.22 2.03
C PHE A 83 -7.04 -5.14 1.28
N ILE A 84 -6.45 -3.96 1.08
CA ILE A 84 -7.09 -2.85 0.36
C ILE A 84 -7.43 -3.26 -1.08
N ALA A 85 -6.48 -3.88 -1.78
CA ALA A 85 -6.67 -4.34 -3.15
C ALA A 85 -7.78 -5.39 -3.25
N ALA A 86 -7.87 -6.31 -2.28
CA ALA A 86 -8.96 -7.29 -2.23
C ALA A 86 -10.33 -6.61 -2.05
N VAL A 87 -10.45 -5.64 -1.12
CA VAL A 87 -11.71 -4.89 -0.93
C VAL A 87 -12.08 -4.12 -2.19
N THR A 88 -11.12 -3.43 -2.82
CA THR A 88 -11.32 -2.73 -4.09
C THR A 88 -11.79 -3.67 -5.19
N PHE A 89 -11.20 -4.87 -5.29
CA PHE A 89 -11.58 -5.88 -6.27
C PHE A 89 -13.01 -6.39 -6.04
N PHE A 90 -13.37 -6.77 -4.82
CA PHE A 90 -14.75 -7.20 -4.51
C PHE A 90 -15.76 -6.08 -4.76
N ARG A 91 -15.41 -4.84 -4.45
CA ARG A 91 -16.26 -3.68 -4.74
C ARG A 91 -16.49 -3.49 -6.24
N TYR A 92 -15.44 -3.65 -7.06
CA TYR A 92 -15.57 -3.66 -8.52
C TYR A 92 -16.50 -4.78 -8.98
N LEU A 93 -16.27 -6.03 -8.54
CA LEU A 93 -17.12 -7.17 -8.91
C LEU A 93 -18.59 -6.94 -8.56
N PHE A 94 -18.88 -6.40 -7.36
CA PHE A 94 -20.24 -6.09 -6.94
C PHE A 94 -20.92 -5.02 -7.79
N MET A 95 -20.17 -4.08 -8.39
CA MET A 95 -20.74 -3.07 -9.29
C MET A 95 -21.01 -3.61 -10.70
N GLN A 96 -20.42 -4.75 -11.06
CA GLN A 96 -20.60 -5.38 -12.37
C GLN A 96 -21.68 -6.48 -12.35
N ALA A 97 -22.12 -6.89 -11.17
CA ALA A 97 -23.21 -7.85 -10.95
C ALA A 97 -24.57 -7.15 -10.95
#